data_AF-A0A0D0D4Z9-F1
#
_entry.id   AF-A0A0D0D4Z9-F1
#
_cell.length_a   1.000
_cell.length_b   1.000
_cell.length_c   1.000
_cell.angle_alpha   90.00
_cell.angle_beta   90.00
_cell.angle_gamma   90.00
#
_symmetry.space_group_name_H-M   'P 1'
#
loop_
_entity.id
_entity.type
_entity.pdbx_description
1 polymer ?
#
loop_
_entity_poly.entity_id
_entity_poly.type
_entity_poly.pdbx_seq_one_letter_code
_entity_poly.pdbx_strand_id
1 'polypeptide(L)'
;MLVNPNGKALKWRAVDWCIELNNLFTKVKNGGKGSNRTVERILLKSPLVQVYCNIQGTIQKNFDHSHLTMKHGDLNMKKTFDKLLEKFVLNSPHVVSVGRKSRHEIMDLNDKGREMMERAETAQGEGGEGRDKGGDKGEDRALLEDVVVELL
;
A
#
# COMPACT_ATOMS: atom_id res chain seq x y z
N MET A 1 -8.73 -6.77 1.96
CA MET A 1 -9.98 -7.08 1.23
C MET A 1 -10.47 -5.80 0.55
N LEU A 2 -10.74 -5.86 -0.76
CA LEU A 2 -11.26 -4.72 -1.55
C LEU A 2 -12.74 -4.95 -1.85
N VAL A 3 -13.53 -3.89 -1.81
CA VAL A 3 -14.97 -3.92 -2.11
C VAL A 3 -15.32 -2.88 -3.16
N ASN A 4 -16.37 -3.15 -3.92
CA ASN A 4 -16.91 -2.22 -4.91
C ASN A 4 -18.40 -1.99 -4.65
N PRO A 5 -18.75 -1.11 -3.69
CA PRO A 5 -20.14 -0.85 -3.34
C PRO A 5 -20.97 -0.28 -4.50
N ASN A 6 -20.30 0.30 -5.52
CA ASN A 6 -20.96 0.92 -6.66
C ASN A 6 -21.05 0.00 -7.89
N GLY A 7 -20.42 -1.18 -7.86
CA GLY A 7 -20.37 -2.11 -8.99
C GLY A 7 -19.68 -1.60 -10.27
N LYS A 8 -18.97 -0.46 -10.23
CA LYS A 8 -18.34 0.15 -11.41
C LYS A 8 -16.96 -0.43 -11.68
N ALA A 9 -16.63 -0.69 -12.94
CA ALA A 9 -15.32 -1.20 -13.33
C ALA A 9 -14.17 -0.31 -12.80
N LEU A 10 -13.12 -0.94 -12.28
CA LEU A 10 -11.91 -0.28 -11.76
C LEU A 10 -12.15 0.76 -10.64
N LYS A 11 -13.28 0.69 -9.92
CA LYS A 11 -13.62 1.57 -8.78
C LYS A 11 -13.67 0.84 -7.44
N TRP A 12 -12.63 0.05 -7.18
CA TRP A 12 -12.44 -0.65 -5.92
C TRP A 12 -12.07 0.31 -4.79
N ARG A 13 -12.51 0.00 -3.56
CA ARG A 13 -12.17 0.74 -2.34
C ARG A 13 -11.74 -0.23 -1.25
N ALA A 14 -10.91 0.26 -0.34
CA ALA A 14 -10.62 -0.47 0.90
C ALA A 14 -11.92 -0.64 1.71
N VAL A 15 -12.11 -1.83 2.30
CA VAL A 15 -13.29 -2.13 3.14
C VAL A 15 -13.39 -1.17 4.32
N ASP A 16 -12.26 -0.85 4.94
CA ASP A 16 -12.17 0.04 6.08
C ASP A 16 -12.81 1.41 5.79
N TRP A 17 -12.53 2.00 4.63
CA TRP A 17 -13.15 3.26 4.20
C TRP A 17 -14.68 3.19 4.14
N CYS A 18 -15.25 2.06 3.70
CA CYS A 18 -16.71 1.89 3.68
C CYS A 18 -17.28 1.81 5.10
N ILE A 19 -16.57 1.15 6.01
CA ILE A 19 -16.96 1.01 7.41
C ILE A 19 -16.85 2.36 8.14
N GLU A 20 -15.75 3.08 7.95
CA GLU A 20 -15.52 4.42 8.50
C GLU A 20 -16.59 5.40 8.05
N LEU A 21 -16.91 5.41 6.74
CA LEU A 21 -17.95 6.28 6.20
C LEU A 21 -19.32 5.98 6.81
N ASN A 22 -19.68 4.69 6.95
CA ASN A 22 -20.93 4.30 7.57
C ASN A 22 -20.98 4.71 9.06
N ASN A 23 -19.88 4.54 9.79
CA ASN A 23 -19.75 4.96 11.19
C ASN A 23 -19.87 6.48 11.33
N LEU A 24 -19.29 7.25 10.41
CA LEU A 24 -19.39 8.71 10.41
C LEU A 24 -20.86 9.16 10.33
N PHE A 25 -21.65 8.58 9.43
CA PHE A 25 -23.05 8.97 9.29
C PHE A 25 -23.92 8.46 10.45
N THR A 26 -23.75 7.21 10.87
CA THR A 26 -24.65 6.58 11.86
C THR A 26 -24.29 6.91 13.31
N LYS A 27 -23.00 7.00 13.65
CA LYS A 27 -22.54 7.24 15.04
C LYS A 27 -22.18 8.69 15.32
N VAL A 28 -21.59 9.40 14.35
CA VAL A 28 -21.06 10.76 14.59
C VAL A 28 -22.08 11.82 14.21
N LYS A 29 -22.58 11.82 12.97
CA LYS A 29 -23.51 12.84 12.48
C LYS A 29 -24.93 12.65 13.05
N ASN A 30 -25.45 11.43 12.98
CA ASN A 30 -26.87 11.17 13.28
C ASN A 30 -27.09 10.33 14.56
N GLY A 31 -26.02 9.98 15.27
CA GLY A 31 -26.08 9.14 16.48
C GLY A 31 -26.65 9.82 17.72
N GLY A 32 -26.91 11.13 17.68
CA GLY A 32 -27.35 11.92 18.83
C GLY A 32 -26.22 12.28 19.80
N LYS A 33 -26.55 12.96 20.90
CA LYS A 33 -25.58 13.41 21.94
C LYS A 33 -25.97 12.88 23.32
N GLY A 34 -24.97 12.58 24.16
CA GLY A 34 -25.18 12.12 25.54
C GLY A 34 -25.92 10.77 25.63
N SER A 35 -26.86 10.66 26.56
CA SER A 35 -27.66 9.43 26.83
C SER A 35 -28.44 8.91 25.62
N ASN A 36 -28.66 9.76 24.62
CA ASN A 36 -29.36 9.44 23.38
C ASN A 36 -28.56 8.61 22.36
N ARG A 37 -27.27 8.33 22.64
CA ARG A 37 -26.34 7.59 21.77
C ARG A 37 -26.26 6.12 22.21
N THR A 38 -27.36 5.39 22.06
CA THR A 38 -27.42 3.94 22.34
C THR A 38 -27.30 3.13 21.06
N VAL A 39 -26.71 1.93 21.16
CA VAL A 39 -26.52 1.02 20.01
C VAL A 39 -27.86 0.66 19.38
N GLU A 40 -28.85 0.33 20.19
CA GLU A 40 -30.21 -0.01 19.73
C GLU A 40 -30.85 1.11 18.91
N ARG A 41 -30.73 2.35 19.36
CA ARG A 41 -31.27 3.51 18.64
C ARG A 41 -30.51 3.79 17.34
N ILE A 42 -29.20 3.60 17.34
CA ILE A 42 -28.37 3.75 16.13
C ILE A 42 -28.79 2.70 15.09
N LEU A 43 -28.99 1.44 15.50
CA LEU A 43 -29.46 0.38 14.61
C LEU A 43 -30.86 0.71 14.07
N LEU A 44 -31.79 1.11 14.94
CA LEU A 44 -33.16 1.45 14.56
C LEU A 44 -33.21 2.62 13.57
N LYS A 45 -32.35 3.63 13.76
CA LYS A 45 -32.31 4.83 12.89
C LYS A 45 -31.45 4.67 11.64
N SER A 46 -30.59 3.65 11.57
CA SER A 46 -29.67 3.47 10.45
C SER A 46 -30.35 3.41 9.06
N PRO A 47 -31.52 2.77 8.87
CA PRO A 47 -32.20 2.79 7.57
C PRO A 47 -32.69 4.19 7.19
N LEU A 48 -33.18 4.96 8.17
CA LEU A 48 -33.64 6.33 7.97
C LEU A 48 -32.47 7.26 7.60
N VAL A 49 -31.31 7.07 8.22
CA VAL A 49 -30.07 7.78 7.87
C VAL A 49 -29.68 7.49 6.43
N GLN A 50 -29.75 6.24 5.98
CA GLN A 50 -29.47 5.88 4.59
C GLN A 50 -30.43 6.56 3.61
N VAL A 51 -31.74 6.55 3.90
CA VAL A 51 -32.76 7.23 3.07
C VAL A 51 -32.47 8.72 3.00
N TYR A 52 -32.15 9.35 4.12
CA TYR A 52 -31.80 10.77 4.17
C TYR A 52 -30.56 11.09 3.31
N CYS A 53 -29.48 10.30 3.44
CA CYS A 53 -28.27 10.47 2.62
C CYS A 53 -28.55 10.28 1.12
N ASN A 54 -29.43 9.34 0.75
CA ASN A 54 -29.83 9.12 -0.64
C ASN A 54 -30.61 10.33 -1.19
N ILE A 55 -31.54 10.89 -0.41
CA ILE A 55 -32.29 12.10 -0.77
C ILE A 55 -31.35 13.29 -0.94
N GLN A 56 -30.45 13.51 0.04
CA GLN A 56 -29.46 14.58 -0.03
C GLN A 56 -28.57 14.43 -1.27
N GLY A 57 -28.08 13.22 -1.58
CA GLY A 57 -27.30 12.98 -2.79
C GLY A 57 -28.10 13.17 -4.09
N THR A 58 -29.41 12.93 -4.06
CA THR A 58 -30.30 13.18 -5.21
C THR A 58 -30.53 14.67 -5.41
N ILE A 59 -30.84 15.40 -4.33
CA ILE A 59 -30.93 16.87 -4.32
C ILE A 59 -29.62 17.45 -4.83
N GLN A 60 -28.48 17.05 -4.26
CA GLN A 60 -27.19 17.51 -4.68
C GLN A 60 -26.95 17.25 -6.17
N LYS A 61 -27.20 16.04 -6.71
CA LYS A 61 -27.08 15.78 -8.15
C LYS A 61 -28.00 16.66 -9.01
N ASN A 62 -29.23 16.90 -8.55
CA ASN A 62 -30.22 17.69 -9.28
C ASN A 62 -29.90 19.19 -9.24
N PHE A 63 -29.33 19.70 -8.16
CA PHE A 63 -28.90 21.10 -8.04
C PHE A 63 -27.47 21.34 -8.57
N ASP A 64 -26.59 20.33 -8.55
CA ASP A 64 -25.23 20.34 -9.13
C ASP A 64 -25.25 20.28 -10.68
N HIS A 65 -26.40 20.54 -11.32
CA HIS A 65 -26.46 20.79 -12.77
C HIS A 65 -25.62 22.01 -13.21
N SER A 66 -25.03 22.76 -12.26
CA SER A 66 -24.02 23.79 -12.52
C SER A 66 -22.64 23.24 -12.93
N HIS A 67 -22.35 21.93 -12.82
CA HIS A 67 -21.02 21.35 -13.07
C HIS A 67 -20.91 20.39 -14.25
N LEU A 68 -21.90 20.33 -15.16
CA LEU A 68 -21.73 19.65 -16.46
C LEU A 68 -20.57 20.23 -17.30
N THR A 69 -19.99 21.36 -16.89
CA THR A 69 -18.80 21.99 -17.49
C THR A 69 -17.46 21.64 -16.84
N MET A 70 -17.41 20.82 -15.78
CA MET A 70 -16.16 20.49 -15.07
C MET A 70 -15.87 18.99 -14.91
N LYS A 71 -16.37 18.13 -15.81
CA LYS A 71 -15.59 16.92 -16.09
C LYS A 71 -14.31 17.40 -16.77
N HIS A 72 -13.21 17.49 -16.00
CA HIS A 72 -11.89 17.49 -16.63
C HIS A 72 -11.88 16.28 -17.58
N GLY A 73 -11.81 16.55 -18.88
CA GLY A 73 -11.56 15.48 -19.85
C GLY A 73 -10.29 14.74 -19.46
N ASP A 74 -10.12 13.52 -19.98
CA ASP A 74 -8.94 12.71 -19.68
C ASP A 74 -7.67 13.57 -19.79
N LEU A 75 -6.82 13.46 -18.77
CA LEU A 75 -5.68 14.36 -18.59
C LEU A 75 -4.80 14.32 -19.85
N ASN A 76 -4.70 15.43 -20.57
CA ASN A 76 -3.88 15.49 -21.77
C ASN A 76 -2.39 15.51 -21.39
N MET A 77 -1.81 14.32 -21.30
CA MET A 77 -0.44 14.08 -20.88
C MET A 77 0.61 14.30 -21.98
N LYS A 78 0.23 14.75 -23.18
CA LYS A 78 1.17 14.96 -24.31
C LYS A 78 2.37 15.80 -23.91
N LYS A 79 2.13 16.97 -23.29
CA LYS A 79 3.20 17.87 -22.82
C LYS A 79 4.13 17.23 -21.79
N THR A 80 3.59 16.34 -20.94
CA THR A 80 4.38 15.64 -19.93
C THR A 80 5.29 14.62 -20.61
N PHE A 81 4.76 13.86 -21.56
CA PHE A 81 5.55 12.89 -22.32
C PHE A 81 6.59 13.55 -23.22
N ASP A 82 6.29 14.68 -23.86
CA ASP A 82 7.25 15.43 -24.68
C ASP A 82 8.45 15.88 -23.84
N LYS A 83 8.19 16.48 -22.65
CA LYS A 83 9.25 16.87 -21.72
C LYS A 83 10.05 15.68 -21.17
N LEU A 84 9.39 14.55 -20.96
CA LEU A 84 10.06 13.32 -20.51
C LEU A 84 11.02 12.83 -21.61
N LEU A 85 10.56 12.80 -22.86
CA LEU A 85 11.37 12.47 -24.03
C LEU A 85 12.59 13.37 -24.17
N GLU A 86 12.43 14.70 -24.03
CA GLU A 86 13.56 15.64 -24.01
C GLU A 86 14.60 15.27 -22.94
N LYS A 87 14.15 14.92 -21.73
CA LYS A 87 15.04 14.49 -20.63
C LYS A 87 15.70 13.15 -20.89
N PHE A 88 15.01 12.21 -21.53
CA PHE A 88 15.56 10.91 -21.91
C PHE A 88 16.62 11.04 -23.00
N VAL A 89 16.42 11.93 -23.98
CA VAL A 89 17.43 12.23 -25.01
C VAL A 89 18.67 12.87 -24.39
N LEU A 90 18.48 13.89 -23.54
CA LEU A 90 19.59 14.60 -22.90
C LEU A 90 20.46 13.69 -22.03
N ASN A 91 19.83 12.84 -21.23
CA ASN A 91 20.54 12.07 -20.22
C ASN A 91 20.83 10.63 -20.65
N SER A 92 20.15 10.13 -21.69
CA SER A 92 20.26 8.76 -22.22
C SER A 92 20.52 7.72 -21.11
N PRO A 93 19.59 7.57 -20.14
CA PRO A 93 19.79 6.67 -19.01
C PRO A 93 19.77 5.19 -19.42
N HIS A 94 19.25 4.89 -20.62
CA HIS A 94 19.18 3.55 -21.21
C HIS A 94 20.50 3.12 -21.88
N VAL A 95 21.47 4.03 -22.03
CA VAL A 95 22.80 3.72 -22.56
C VAL A 95 23.77 3.58 -21.38
N VAL A 96 24.40 2.42 -21.29
CA VAL A 96 25.46 2.16 -20.31
C VAL A 96 26.69 2.97 -20.70
N SER A 97 27.02 3.98 -19.89
CA SER A 97 28.23 4.78 -20.04
C SER A 97 29.13 4.58 -18.84
N VAL A 98 30.32 4.05 -19.07
CA VAL A 98 31.34 3.79 -18.04
C VAL A 98 31.81 5.13 -17.47
N GLY A 99 31.86 5.26 -16.14
CA GLY A 99 32.38 6.45 -15.45
C GLY A 99 31.35 7.51 -15.04
N ARG A 100 30.03 7.26 -15.18
CA ARG A 100 29.00 8.14 -14.60
C ARG A 100 29.10 8.12 -13.07
N LYS A 101 29.29 9.30 -12.48
CA LYS A 101 29.26 9.48 -11.02
C LYS A 101 27.81 9.66 -10.58
N SER A 102 27.31 8.77 -9.72
CA SER A 102 26.04 9.00 -8.99
C SER A 102 26.34 9.76 -7.69
N ARG A 103 25.38 10.54 -7.20
CA ARG A 103 25.47 11.13 -5.85
C ARG A 103 25.23 10.13 -4.74
N HIS A 104 24.60 9.01 -5.08
CA HIS A 104 24.24 7.94 -4.19
C HIS A 104 24.81 6.64 -4.75
N GLU A 105 25.59 5.96 -3.94
CA GLU A 105 26.05 4.61 -4.21
C GLU A 105 24.89 3.66 -3.88
N ILE A 106 24.40 2.95 -4.89
CA ILE A 106 23.43 1.88 -4.69
C ILE A 106 24.28 0.62 -4.47
N MET A 107 24.25 0.08 -3.26
CA MET A 107 24.93 -1.17 -2.96
C MET A 107 24.35 -2.29 -3.81
N ASP A 108 25.21 -3.13 -4.39
CA ASP A 108 24.78 -4.34 -5.06
C ASP A 108 24.38 -5.39 -4.02
N LEU A 109 23.10 -5.38 -3.65
CA LEU A 109 22.54 -6.32 -2.68
C LEU A 109 22.45 -7.75 -3.26
N ASN A 110 22.53 -7.94 -4.58
CA ASN A 110 22.54 -9.28 -5.17
C ASN A 110 23.89 -9.96 -4.96
N ASP A 111 24.98 -9.23 -5.20
CA ASP A 111 26.34 -9.75 -4.95
C ASP A 111 26.60 -9.89 -3.44
N LYS A 112 26.15 -8.94 -2.61
CA LYS A 112 26.20 -9.06 -1.14
C LYS A 112 25.42 -10.28 -0.65
N GLY A 113 24.22 -10.53 -1.20
CA GLY A 113 23.41 -11.69 -0.87
C GLY A 113 24.07 -13.01 -1.28
N ARG A 114 24.72 -13.05 -2.44
CA ARG A 114 25.49 -14.22 -2.90
C ARG A 114 26.67 -14.52 -1.97
N GLU A 115 27.46 -13.50 -1.64
CA GLU A 115 28.62 -13.65 -0.74
C GLU A 115 28.20 -14.15 0.65
N MET A 116 27.09 -13.63 1.19
CA MET A 116 26.54 -14.10 2.47
C MET A 116 26.09 -15.56 2.43
N MET A 117 25.48 -15.99 1.31
CA MET A 117 25.04 -17.37 1.12
C MET A 117 26.22 -18.33 0.99
N GLU A 118 27.24 -17.96 0.21
CA GLU A 118 28.48 -18.74 0.08
C GLU A 118 29.24 -18.85 1.41
N ARG A 119 29.29 -17.75 2.20
CA ARG A 119 29.89 -17.76 3.54
C ARG A 119 29.14 -18.67 4.52
N ALA A 120 27.80 -18.64 4.50
CA ALA A 120 26.98 -19.51 5.32
C ALA A 120 27.19 -21.00 4.97
N GLU A 121 27.36 -21.32 3.67
CA GLU A 121 27.66 -22.67 3.21
C GLU A 121 29.07 -23.14 3.66
N THR A 122 30.09 -22.29 3.57
CA THR A 122 31.44 -22.63 4.08
C THR A 122 31.51 -22.75 5.60
N ALA A 123 30.76 -21.93 6.35
CA ALA A 123 30.70 -22.01 7.81
C ALA A 123 30.03 -23.30 8.31
N GLN A 124 29.14 -23.90 7.52
CA GLN A 124 28.58 -25.23 7.79
C GLN A 124 29.55 -26.38 7.43
N GLY A 125 30.59 -26.11 6.64
CA GLY A 125 31.58 -27.10 6.18
C GLY A 125 32.79 -27.29 7.10
N GLU A 126 33.10 -26.34 8.00
CA GLU A 126 34.24 -26.43 8.94
C GLU A 126 33.87 -27.09 10.29
N GLY A 127 32.97 -28.08 10.26
CA GLY A 127 32.57 -28.89 11.41
C GLY A 127 32.85 -30.38 11.18
N GLY A 128 34.08 -30.74 10.80
CA GLY A 128 34.35 -32.09 10.30
C GLY A 128 35.75 -32.63 10.58
N GLU A 129 36.20 -32.66 11.84
CA GLU A 129 37.11 -33.72 12.32
C GLU A 129 37.16 -33.79 13.86
N GLY A 130 36.65 -34.88 14.47
CA GLY A 130 37.07 -35.32 15.82
C GLY A 130 36.01 -35.56 16.92
N ARG A 131 35.32 -36.72 16.87
CA ARG A 131 35.03 -37.67 17.99
C ARG A 131 34.36 -37.20 19.31
N ASP A 132 33.09 -37.63 19.47
CA ASP A 132 32.39 -38.21 20.66
C ASP A 132 32.27 -37.42 22.00
N LYS A 133 31.08 -36.88 22.31
CA LYS A 133 30.14 -37.32 23.40
C LYS A 133 29.20 -36.21 23.91
N GLY A 134 27.93 -36.58 24.11
CA GLY A 134 27.01 -35.97 25.09
C GLY A 134 26.10 -34.88 24.54
N GLY A 135 24.79 -35.07 24.68
CA GLY A 135 23.77 -34.27 24.00
C GLY A 135 23.25 -33.06 24.78
N ASP A 136 22.56 -32.17 24.06
CA ASP A 136 21.25 -31.63 24.42
C ASP A 136 20.65 -30.97 23.15
N LYS A 137 19.33 -31.11 22.97
CA LYS A 137 18.59 -30.54 21.85
C LYS A 137 18.22 -29.10 22.19
N GLY A 138 18.73 -28.12 21.44
CA GLY A 138 18.34 -26.72 21.60
C GLY A 138 18.68 -25.86 20.39
N GLU A 139 17.78 -25.87 19.41
CA GLU A 139 17.45 -24.75 18.51
C GLU A 139 18.59 -23.95 17.85
N ASP A 140 19.20 -24.53 16.83
CA ASP A 140 19.98 -23.78 15.84
C ASP A 140 19.06 -23.28 14.71
N ARG A 141 18.21 -22.29 15.05
CA ARG A 141 17.24 -21.66 14.14
C ARG A 141 17.67 -20.26 13.69
N ALA A 142 18.95 -19.92 13.82
CA ALA A 142 19.47 -18.56 13.64
C ALA A 142 20.15 -18.30 12.28
N LEU A 143 19.68 -18.88 11.17
CA LEU A 143 20.43 -18.84 9.89
C LEU A 143 19.73 -18.19 8.69
N LEU A 144 18.57 -17.55 8.86
CA LEU A 144 17.90 -16.80 7.78
C LEU A 144 17.41 -15.41 8.22
N GLU A 145 16.95 -15.27 9.47
CA GLU A 145 16.49 -13.97 9.98
C GLU A 145 17.64 -12.96 10.15
N ASP A 146 18.83 -13.41 10.57
CA ASP A 146 20.02 -12.54 10.70
C ASP A 146 20.50 -11.99 9.34
N VAL A 147 20.44 -12.80 8.27
CA VAL A 147 20.79 -12.36 6.91
C VAL A 147 19.82 -11.28 6.40
N VAL A 148 18.54 -11.39 6.75
CA VAL A 148 17.51 -10.40 6.35
C VAL A 148 17.66 -9.10 7.12
N VAL A 149 18.06 -9.15 8.39
CA VAL A 149 18.28 -7.95 9.22
C VAL A 149 19.48 -7.13 8.74
N GLU A 150 20.52 -7.75 8.18
CA GLU A 150 21.73 -7.06 7.69
C GLU A 150 21.61 -6.52 6.23
N LEU A 151 20.49 -6.81 5.57
CA LEU A 151 20.16 -6.33 4.21
C LEU A 151 19.15 -5.17 4.21
N LEU A 152 18.55 -4.83 5.35
CA LEU A 152 17.66 -3.68 5.56
C LEU A 152 18.43 -2.43 6.00
#